data_AF-A0A315VV12-F1
#
_entry.id   AF-A0A315VV12-F1
#
_cell.length_a   1.000
_cell.length_b   1.000
_cell.length_c   1.000
_cell.angle_alpha   90.00
_cell.angle_beta   90.00
_cell.angle_gamma   90.00
#
_symmetry.space_group_name_H-M   'P 1'
#
loop_
_entity.id
_entity.type
_entity.pdbx_description
1 polymer ?
#
loop_
_entity_poly.entity_id
_entity_poly.type
_entity_poly.pdbx_seq_one_letter_code
_entity_poly.pdbx_strand_id
1 'polypeptide(L)'
;MSDNQSWNSSGSEEDIESREDYGHPVGVVEFSGVLSKWTNYIHGWQDRWVVLKNNTLSYYKSQDETEYGCRGSLCLSKAVIT
;
A
#
# COMPACT_ATOMS: atom_id res chain seq x y z
N MET A 1 15.14 -18.99 -55.41
CA MET A 1 15.96 -17.83 -55.80
C MET A 1 16.17 -17.01 -54.53
N SER A 2 17.43 -16.98 -54.10
CA SER A 2 18.21 -16.01 -53.30
C SER A 2 17.60 -15.23 -52.12
N ASP A 3 18.35 -15.30 -51.02
CA ASP A 3 18.32 -14.50 -49.78
C ASP A 3 18.50 -12.99 -50.00
N ASN A 4 18.02 -12.17 -49.05
CA ASN A 4 18.88 -11.28 -48.25
C ASN A 4 18.10 -10.54 -47.15
N GLN A 5 18.57 -10.72 -45.91
CA GLN A 5 18.26 -9.88 -44.75
C GLN A 5 18.98 -8.52 -44.88
N SER A 6 18.38 -7.45 -44.34
CA SER A 6 19.15 -6.32 -43.79
C SER A 6 18.33 -5.62 -42.72
N TRP A 7 18.75 -5.80 -41.46
CA TRP A 7 18.41 -4.94 -40.33
C TRP A 7 19.41 -3.78 -40.24
N ASN A 8 19.02 -2.74 -39.46
CA ASN A 8 19.82 -1.64 -38.86
C ASN A 8 20.07 -0.42 -39.75
N SER A 9 20.13 0.83 -39.25
CA SER A 9 19.89 1.46 -37.94
C SER A 9 20.05 2.99 -38.10
N SER A 10 19.40 3.78 -37.23
CA SER A 10 19.88 5.05 -36.59
C SER A 10 18.64 5.80 -36.08
N GLY A 11 18.37 5.92 -34.78
CA GLY A 11 19.13 6.71 -33.78
C GLY A 11 18.45 8.10 -33.70
N SER A 12 18.07 8.69 -32.58
CA SER A 12 18.42 8.46 -31.17
C SER A 12 17.46 9.31 -30.28
N GLU A 13 17.18 8.80 -29.08
CA GLU A 13 17.26 9.50 -27.78
C GLU A 13 16.56 10.87 -27.64
N GLU A 14 15.44 10.93 -26.92
CA GLU A 14 15.28 11.83 -25.76
C GLU A 14 14.36 11.15 -24.73
N ASP A 15 15.00 10.57 -23.73
CA ASP A 15 14.41 9.99 -22.53
C ASP A 15 13.55 11.02 -21.80
N ILE A 16 12.27 10.70 -21.62
CA ILE A 16 11.50 11.20 -20.48
C ILE A 16 11.14 9.98 -19.65
N GLU A 17 12.17 9.38 -19.05
CA GLU A 17 12.01 8.64 -17.80
C GLU A 17 11.58 9.66 -16.74
N SER A 18 10.28 9.71 -16.44
CA SER A 18 9.81 10.27 -15.18
C SER A 18 10.27 9.33 -14.07
N ARG A 19 11.51 9.55 -13.66
CA ARG A 19 12.19 8.98 -12.50
C ARG A 19 11.43 9.36 -11.24
N GLU A 20 10.44 8.56 -10.86
CA GLU A 20 10.01 8.49 -9.47
C GLU A 20 10.76 7.35 -8.78
N ASP A 21 11.86 7.76 -8.14
CA ASP A 21 12.61 7.03 -7.13
C ASP A 21 11.67 6.65 -5.97
N TYR A 22 11.05 5.48 -6.05
CA TYR A 22 10.66 4.75 -4.85
C TYR A 22 11.61 3.58 -4.72
N GLY A 23 12.81 3.87 -4.22
CA GLY A 23 13.57 2.88 -3.48
C GLY A 23 12.64 2.24 -2.46
N HIS A 24 12.11 1.06 -2.80
CA HIS A 24 11.46 0.18 -1.86
C HIS A 24 12.61 -0.56 -1.18
N PRO A 25 13.06 -0.15 0.02
CA PRO A 25 13.91 -1.02 0.80
C PRO A 25 13.10 -2.30 1.04
N VAL A 26 13.75 -3.42 0.80
CA VAL A 26 13.25 -4.76 1.09
C VAL A 26 12.52 -4.77 2.44
N GLY A 27 11.20 -5.00 2.42
CA GLY A 27 10.55 -5.72 3.52
C GLY A 27 9.51 -5.03 4.41
N VAL A 28 8.81 -3.97 4.00
CA VAL A 28 7.58 -3.56 4.73
C VAL A 28 6.42 -3.34 3.77
N VAL A 29 5.67 -4.40 3.49
CA VAL A 29 4.39 -4.29 2.79
C VAL A 29 3.41 -3.57 3.73
N GLU A 30 2.91 -2.43 3.31
CA GLU A 30 1.85 -1.69 4.00
C GLU A 30 0.50 -2.08 3.38
N PHE A 31 -0.42 -2.56 4.21
CA PHE A 31 -1.79 -2.85 3.78
C PHE A 31 -2.72 -1.81 4.38
N SER A 32 -3.69 -1.35 3.59
CA SER A 32 -4.74 -0.48 4.10
C SER A 32 -6.07 -0.73 3.41
N GLY A 33 -7.16 -0.42 4.10
CA GLY A 33 -8.51 -0.64 3.59
C GLY A 33 -9.59 -0.41 4.64
N VAL A 34 -10.85 -0.41 4.19
CA VAL A 34 -12.01 -0.34 5.09
C VAL A 34 -12.34 -1.74 5.61
N LEU A 35 -12.42 -1.88 6.92
CA LEU A 35 -12.86 -3.10 7.59
C LEU A 35 -13.97 -2.78 8.59
N SER A 36 -14.89 -3.72 8.80
CA SER A 36 -15.89 -3.60 9.86
C SER A 36 -15.26 -3.98 11.21
N LYS A 37 -15.29 -3.05 12.17
CA LYS A 37 -14.73 -3.20 13.51
C LYS A 37 -15.81 -2.99 14.57
N TRP A 38 -15.89 -3.89 15.56
CA TRP A 38 -16.70 -3.65 16.75
C TRP A 38 -16.07 -2.53 17.59
N THR A 39 -16.86 -1.50 17.87
CA THR A 39 -16.39 -0.30 18.56
C THR A 39 -16.80 -0.28 20.03
N ASN A 40 -18.07 -0.53 20.33
CA ASN A 40 -18.62 -0.70 21.68
C ASN A 40 -20.07 -1.23 21.60
N TYR A 41 -20.72 -1.47 22.75
CA TYR A 41 -22.11 -1.96 22.82
C TYR A 41 -23.18 -1.01 22.27
N ILE A 42 -22.90 0.30 22.23
CA ILE A 42 -23.87 1.32 21.81
C ILE A 42 -23.84 1.48 20.28
N HIS A 43 -22.65 1.45 19.66
CA HIS A 43 -22.46 1.69 18.23
C HIS A 43 -22.21 0.41 17.42
N GLY A 44 -21.83 -0.68 18.08
CA GLY A 44 -21.60 -1.98 17.46
C GLY A 44 -20.49 -1.99 16.41
N TRP A 45 -20.71 -2.77 15.35
CA TRP A 45 -19.84 -2.86 14.18
C TRP A 45 -19.92 -1.58 13.36
N GLN A 46 -18.77 -1.05 12.99
CA GLN A 46 -18.65 0.18 12.22
C GLN A 46 -17.50 0.05 11.22
N ASP A 47 -17.64 0.71 10.08
CA ASP A 47 -16.57 0.77 9.10
C ASP A 47 -15.44 1.67 9.59
N ARG A 48 -14.22 1.15 9.53
CA ARG A 48 -13.02 1.89 9.93
C ARG A 48 -11.95 1.72 8.87
N TRP A 49 -11.26 2.80 8.58
CA TRP A 49 -10.05 2.73 7.79
C TRP A 49 -8.95 2.10 8.64
N VAL A 50 -8.39 1.00 8.18
CA VAL A 50 -7.37 0.23 8.90
C VAL A 50 -6.08 0.27 8.10
N VAL A 51 -4.96 0.46 8.80
CA VAL A 51 -3.61 0.44 8.25
C VAL A 51 -2.78 -0.57 9.02
N LEU A 52 -2.16 -1.50 8.30
CA LEU A 52 -1.19 -2.44 8.82
C LEU A 52 0.20 -2.03 8.34
N LYS A 53 1.03 -1.60 9.29
CA LYS A 53 2.40 -1.14 9.04
C LYS A 53 3.30 -1.55 10.20
N ASN A 54 4.48 -2.09 9.92
CA ASN A 54 5.48 -2.47 10.93
C ASN A 54 4.88 -3.32 12.07
N ASN A 55 4.15 -4.38 11.72
CA ASN A 55 3.43 -5.25 12.67
C ASN A 55 2.43 -4.52 13.59
N THR A 56 2.02 -3.29 13.24
CA THR A 56 1.06 -2.51 14.00
C THR A 56 -0.18 -2.30 13.14
N LEU A 57 -1.32 -2.69 13.69
CA LEU A 57 -2.64 -2.46 13.10
C LEU A 57 -3.22 -1.20 13.73
N SER A 58 -3.29 -0.10 12.98
CA SER A 58 -3.89 1.16 13.41
C SER A 58 -5.23 1.37 12.71
N TYR A 59 -6.19 2.01 13.37
CA TYR A 59 -7.48 2.33 12.74
C TYR A 59 -7.92 3.78 12.98
N TYR A 60 -8.66 4.27 11.99
CA TYR A 60 -9.13 5.65 11.87
C TYR A 60 -10.63 5.63 11.55
N LYS A 61 -11.29 6.77 11.69
CA LYS A 61 -12.73 6.87 11.39
C LYS A 61 -13.00 6.74 9.89
N SER A 62 -12.17 7.34 9.05
CA SER A 62 -12.15 7.18 7.58
C SER A 62 -10.72 7.37 7.05
N GLN A 63 -10.52 7.15 5.74
CA GLN A 63 -9.23 7.37 5.08
C GLN A 63 -8.82 8.84 5.11
N ASP A 64 -9.75 9.74 4.82
CA ASP A 64 -9.53 11.19 4.86
C ASP A 64 -9.26 11.69 6.29
N GLU A 65 -9.80 10.99 7.30
CA GLU A 65 -9.59 11.35 8.69
C GLU A 65 -8.30 10.79 9.31
N THR A 66 -7.37 10.28 8.51
CA THR A 66 -6.07 9.80 9.00
C THR A 66 -5.22 10.91 9.62
N GLU A 67 -5.37 12.14 9.12
CA GLU A 67 -4.71 13.35 9.62
C GLU A 67 -5.28 13.86 10.95
N TYR A 68 -6.56 13.61 11.25
CA TYR A 68 -7.20 14.05 12.52
C TYR A 68 -6.91 13.11 13.70
N GLY A 69 -6.09 12.08 13.48
CA GLY A 69 -5.53 11.26 14.54
C GLY A 69 -6.04 9.83 14.60
N CYS A 70 -5.16 8.97 15.09
CA CYS A 70 -5.41 7.54 15.27
C CYS A 70 -6.46 7.30 16.37
N ARG A 71 -7.44 6.42 16.11
CA ARG A 71 -8.49 6.02 17.08
C ARG A 71 -8.10 4.80 17.90
N GLY A 72 -6.98 4.16 17.56
CA GLY A 72 -6.39 3.06 18.31
C GLY A 72 -5.42 2.25 17.45
N SER A 73 -4.43 1.67 18.11
CA SER A 73 -3.41 0.84 17.48
C SER A 73 -3.15 -0.44 18.28
N LEU A 74 -2.92 -1.54 17.59
CA LEU A 74 -2.61 -2.85 18.17
C LEU A 74 -1.30 -3.38 17.60
N CYS A 75 -0.38 -3.78 18.48
CA CYS A 75 0.81 -4.52 18.06
C CYS A 75 0.45 -5.99 17.80
N LEU A 76 0.78 -6.48 16.62
CA LEU A 76 0.48 -7.84 16.16
C LEU A 76 1.62 -8.83 16.42
N SER A 77 2.73 -8.43 17.05
CA SER A 77 3.89 -9.32 17.27
C SER A 77 3.56 -10.60 18.05
N LYS A 78 2.47 -10.61 18.81
CA LYS A 78 1.96 -11.78 19.55
C LYS A 78 0.51 -12.14 19.19
N ALA A 79 -0.04 -11.53 18.15
CA ALA A 79 -1.41 -11.82 17.74
C ALA A 79 -1.47 -13.19 17.05
N VAL A 80 -2.52 -13.95 17.35
CA VAL A 80 -2.81 -15.24 16.71
C VAL A 80 -4.24 -15.17 16.18
N ILE A 81 -4.44 -15.56 14.92
CA ILE A 81 -5.76 -15.77 14.33
C ILE A 81 -5.97 -17.28 14.32
N THR A 82 -7.04 -17.75 14.95
CA THR A 82 -7.39 -19.17 15.05
C THR A 82 -8.72 -19.44 14.40
#